data_AF-A0A512N9G7-F1
#
_entry.id   AF-A0A512N9G7-F1
#
_cell.length_a   1.000
_cell.length_b   1.000
_cell.length_c   1.000
_cell.angle_alpha   90.00
_cell.angle_beta   90.00
_cell.angle_gamma   90.00
#
_symmetry.space_group_name_H-M   'P 1'
#
loop_
_entity.id
_entity.type
_entity.pdbx_description
1 polymer ?
#
loop_
_entity_poly.entity_id
_entity_poly.type
_entity_poly.pdbx_seq_one_letter_code
_entity_poly.pdbx_strand_id
1 'polypeptide(L)'
;MRVPVGTIVLLSVAAVLYIAMMSCLADAPGGDAFGRGLALAYAAFLGAAVWLVLAAALIVAAVNGRMPVWAAIGLVLLLPLSCVAVWMAGDAVGRGDSSALLIPALLPPLFALYALWARLPALHGTLGAGVVSAVVGAAIIFLTATPFVSAIRAALPDPARDARLAELARQQEEQQAKERQAARERDEAEFTSLGPDSPLESYLIYRHSDTYGARALAGIRQLRNRQADAIAMLEKGKLFDLWDIRELDLSPTTDLCQAYGLALAGAAGRVSKTQSNYLGVAIDLESQLPNIEWLIANRCDLGQPLGLLSTNLRAVADSSRITGFADTLDGLGRIK
;
A
#
# COMPACT_ATOMS: atom_id res chain seq x y z
N MET A 1 30.44 22.53 38.33
CA MET A 1 29.39 22.52 37.28
C MET A 1 29.03 21.08 36.99
N ARG A 2 27.76 20.67 37.17
CA ARG A 2 27.33 19.33 36.74
C ARG A 2 27.09 19.38 35.23
N VAL A 3 27.69 18.43 34.50
CA VAL A 3 27.46 18.30 33.06
C VAL A 3 25.96 18.04 32.83
N PRO A 4 25.30 18.73 31.89
CA PRO A 4 23.87 18.57 31.65
C PRO A 4 23.60 17.28 30.86
N VAL A 5 23.81 16.12 31.48
CA VAL A 5 23.72 14.79 30.84
C VAL A 5 22.39 14.60 30.11
N GLY A 6 21.26 14.99 30.71
CA GLY A 6 19.95 14.89 30.06
C GLY A 6 19.84 15.71 28.76
N THR A 7 20.43 16.90 28.70
CA THR A 7 20.46 17.72 27.49
C THR A 7 21.33 17.05 26.41
N ILE A 8 22.47 16.49 26.79
CA ILE A 8 23.36 15.77 25.86
C ILE A 8 22.65 14.55 25.27
N VAL A 9 21.97 13.76 26.10
CA VAL A 9 21.21 12.58 25.65
C VAL A 9 20.10 12.97 24.67
N LEU A 10 19.31 14.01 25.00
CA LEU A 10 18.25 14.50 24.10
C LEU A 10 18.81 14.98 22.76
N LEU A 11 19.93 15.72 22.77
CA LEU A 11 20.57 16.19 21.55
C LEU A 11 21.13 15.05 20.70
N SER A 12 21.70 14.01 21.32
CA SER A 12 22.15 12.81 20.60
C SER A 12 21.00 12.07 19.92
N VAL A 13 19.87 11.90 20.63
CA VAL A 13 18.66 11.30 20.05
C VAL A 13 18.12 12.16 18.90
N ALA A 14 18.02 13.48 19.10
CA ALA A 14 17.60 14.41 18.06
C ALA A 14 18.51 14.34 16.82
N ALA A 15 19.83 14.24 17.00
CA ALA A 15 20.78 14.13 15.90
C ALA A 15 20.59 12.85 15.07
N VAL A 16 20.38 11.70 15.70
CA VAL A 16 20.12 10.43 14.98
C VAL A 16 18.82 10.51 14.18
N LEU A 17 17.74 10.97 14.83
CA LEU A 17 16.44 11.13 14.16
C LEU A 17 16.52 12.16 13.01
N TYR A 18 17.27 13.24 13.21
CA TYR A 18 17.49 14.27 12.20
C TYR A 18 18.26 13.74 10.99
N ILE A 19 19.32 12.96 11.20
CA ILE A 19 20.07 12.34 10.10
C ILE A 19 19.14 11.41 9.30
N ALA A 20 18.35 10.57 9.98
CA ALA A 20 17.41 9.68 9.32
C ALA A 20 16.35 10.47 8.52
N MET A 21 15.79 11.54 9.10
CA MET A 21 14.86 12.44 8.41
C MET A 21 15.49 13.05 7.15
N MET A 22 16.72 13.56 7.25
CA MET A 22 17.43 14.17 6.13
C MET A 22 17.76 13.16 5.03
N SER A 23 18.10 11.91 5.39
CA SER A 23 18.28 10.84 4.42
C SER A 23 17.02 10.56 3.63
N CYS A 24 15.86 10.51 4.28
CA CYS A 24 14.57 10.34 3.60
C CYS A 24 14.24 11.53 2.67
N LEU A 25 14.50 12.76 3.10
CA LEU A 25 14.26 13.96 2.29
C LEU A 25 15.20 14.04 1.07
N ALA A 26 16.45 13.61 1.24
CA ALA A 26 17.44 13.62 0.15
C ALA A 26 17.12 12.58 -0.93
N ASP A 27 16.49 11.46 -0.57
CA ASP A 27 16.14 10.37 -1.49
C ASP A 27 14.83 10.63 -2.26
N ALA A 28 13.95 11.49 -1.72
CA ALA A 28 12.63 11.76 -2.28
C ALA A 28 12.60 12.15 -3.77
N PRO A 29 13.52 12.99 -4.30
CA PRO A 29 13.51 13.35 -5.72
C PRO A 29 13.86 12.21 -6.69
N GLY A 30 14.54 11.15 -6.22
CA GLY A 30 15.03 10.05 -7.07
C GLY A 30 14.03 8.90 -7.29
N GLY A 31 12.95 8.85 -6.51
CA GLY A 31 11.96 7.77 -6.54
C GLY A 31 10.82 7.97 -7.54
N ASP A 32 10.19 6.85 -7.91
CA ASP A 32 8.87 6.83 -8.54
C ASP A 32 7.80 7.42 -7.61
N ALA A 33 6.56 7.56 -8.08
CA ALA A 33 5.50 8.22 -7.30
C ALA A 33 5.27 7.53 -5.95
N PHE A 34 5.35 6.20 -5.91
CA PHE A 34 5.18 5.42 -4.68
C PHE A 34 6.36 5.58 -3.71
N GLY A 35 7.59 5.39 -4.19
CA GLY A 35 8.80 5.53 -3.39
C GLY A 35 8.97 6.93 -2.83
N ARG A 36 8.65 7.97 -3.62
CA ARG A 36 8.63 9.36 -3.15
C ARG A 36 7.61 9.58 -2.05
N GLY A 37 6.39 9.05 -2.21
CA GLY A 37 5.35 9.12 -1.19
C GLY A 37 5.79 8.48 0.12
N LEU A 38 6.43 7.31 0.05
CA LEU A 38 6.95 6.59 1.21
C LEU A 38 8.09 7.36 1.89
N ALA A 39 9.05 7.88 1.13
CA ALA A 39 10.17 8.67 1.65
C ALA A 39 9.67 9.93 2.38
N LEU A 40 8.72 10.66 1.80
CA LEU A 40 8.11 11.84 2.45
C LEU A 40 7.32 11.46 3.71
N ALA A 41 6.62 10.33 3.72
CA ALA A 41 5.89 9.86 4.90
C ALA A 41 6.83 9.52 6.06
N TYR A 42 7.92 8.78 5.80
CA TYR A 42 8.93 8.50 6.82
C TYR A 42 9.64 9.77 7.28
N ALA A 43 9.98 10.69 6.38
CA ALA A 43 10.54 11.98 6.72
C ALA A 43 9.60 12.77 7.65
N ALA A 44 8.30 12.77 7.38
CA ALA A 44 7.31 13.45 8.21
C ALA A 44 7.21 12.83 9.61
N PHE A 45 7.21 11.50 9.72
CA PHE A 45 7.18 10.79 11.00
C PHE A 45 8.45 11.04 11.84
N LEU A 46 9.62 10.88 11.22
CA LEU A 46 10.91 11.15 11.87
C LEU A 46 11.03 12.63 12.25
N GLY A 47 10.57 13.54 11.39
CA GLY A 47 10.45 14.96 11.68
C GLY A 47 9.60 15.20 12.92
N ALA A 48 8.37 14.68 12.99
CA ALA A 48 7.53 14.85 14.18
C ALA A 48 8.25 14.39 15.47
N ALA A 49 8.97 13.26 15.42
CA ALA A 49 9.78 12.79 16.53
C ALA A 49 10.94 13.74 16.90
N VAL A 50 11.69 14.27 15.92
CA VAL A 50 12.74 15.29 16.14
C VAL A 50 12.17 16.50 16.88
N TRP A 51 11.00 17.02 16.46
CA TRP A 51 10.41 18.20 17.08
C TRP A 51 9.94 17.95 18.51
N LEU A 52 9.43 16.75 18.82
CA LEU A 52 9.08 16.37 20.20
C LEU A 52 10.33 16.35 21.10
N VAL A 53 11.44 15.80 20.61
CA VAL A 53 12.71 15.76 21.36
C VAL A 53 13.27 17.18 21.55
N LEU A 54 13.19 18.03 20.53
CA LEU A 54 13.58 19.44 20.63
C LEU A 54 12.68 20.23 21.60
N ALA A 55 11.37 19.97 21.62
CA ALA A 55 10.45 20.54 22.61
C ALA A 55 10.91 20.19 24.04
N ALA A 56 11.19 18.91 24.29
CA ALA A 56 11.68 18.47 25.59
C ALA A 56 13.01 19.14 25.96
N ALA A 57 13.96 19.24 25.01
CA ALA A 57 15.23 19.92 25.23
C ALA A 57 15.07 21.42 25.56
N LEU A 58 14.16 22.11 24.87
CA LEU A 58 13.85 23.52 25.11
C LEU A 58 13.13 23.73 26.44
N ILE A 59 12.22 22.85 26.85
CA ILE A 59 11.58 22.88 28.17
C ILE A 59 12.64 22.72 29.27
N VAL A 60 13.53 21.73 29.13
CA VAL A 60 14.64 21.52 30.08
C VAL A 60 15.55 22.76 30.13
N ALA A 61 15.81 23.39 28.99
CA ALA A 61 16.59 24.62 28.89
C ALA A 61 15.89 25.84 29.51
N ALA A 62 14.57 25.97 29.37
CA ALA A 62 13.79 27.05 29.96
C ALA A 62 13.71 26.91 31.49
N VAL A 63 13.52 25.69 32.01
CA VAL A 63 13.40 25.44 33.46
C VAL A 63 14.76 25.50 34.16
N ASN A 64 15.82 24.97 33.54
CA ASN A 64 17.11 24.78 34.20
C ASN A 64 18.24 25.65 33.61
N GLY A 65 17.93 26.60 32.75
CA GLY A 65 18.89 27.43 32.03
C GLY A 65 18.64 28.92 32.20
N ARG A 66 19.29 29.73 31.36
CA ARG A 66 19.16 31.20 31.35
C ARG A 66 18.44 31.66 30.09
N MET A 67 17.18 31.27 29.96
CA MET A 67 16.32 31.70 28.86
C MET A 67 15.49 32.92 29.29
N PRO A 68 15.49 34.03 28.53
CA PRO A 68 14.57 35.13 28.77
C PRO A 68 13.10 34.66 28.67
N VAL A 69 12.23 35.14 29.56
CA VAL A 69 10.82 34.71 29.61
C VAL A 69 10.10 34.94 28.27
N TRP A 70 10.35 36.08 27.63
CA TRP A 70 9.76 36.39 26.32
C TRP A 70 10.22 35.41 25.23
N ALA A 71 11.46 34.91 25.30
CA ALA A 71 11.98 33.96 24.34
C ALA A 71 11.36 32.57 24.56
N ALA A 72 11.17 32.16 25.82
CA ALA A 72 10.46 30.94 26.15
C ALA A 72 9.01 30.97 25.62
N ILE A 73 8.29 32.09 25.81
CA ILE A 73 6.94 32.27 25.27
C ILE A 73 6.96 32.22 23.73
N GLY A 74 7.92 32.90 23.09
CA GLY A 74 8.06 32.88 21.63
C GLY A 74 8.27 31.47 21.08
N LEU A 75 9.07 30.63 21.76
CA LEU A 75 9.32 29.25 21.34
C LEU A 75 8.09 28.34 21.42
N VAL A 76 7.14 28.61 22.32
CA VAL A 76 5.87 27.86 22.38
C VAL A 76 5.10 27.99 21.07
N LEU A 77 5.19 29.15 20.41
CA LEU A 77 4.54 29.40 19.11
C LEU A 77 5.43 29.00 17.94
N LEU A 78 6.73 29.33 18.00
CA LEU A 78 7.66 29.11 16.88
C LEU A 78 7.98 27.64 16.65
N LEU A 79 8.05 26.82 17.69
CA LEU A 79 8.38 25.41 17.53
C LEU A 79 7.34 24.65 16.69
N PRO A 80 6.02 24.68 16.98
CA PRO A 80 5.03 24.01 16.13
C PRO A 80 4.96 24.64 14.73
N LEU A 81 5.05 25.97 14.60
CA LEU A 81 5.05 26.64 13.30
C LEU A 81 6.24 26.21 12.42
N SER A 82 7.42 26.05 13.02
CA SER A 82 8.61 25.58 12.30
C SER A 82 8.48 24.14 11.80
N CYS A 83 7.71 23.30 12.51
CA CYS A 83 7.40 21.94 12.08
C CYS A 83 6.55 21.97 10.80
N VAL A 84 5.51 22.81 10.79
CA VAL A 84 4.67 23.02 9.60
C VAL A 84 5.49 23.56 8.44
N ALA A 85 6.39 24.52 8.69
CA ALA A 85 7.29 25.06 7.67
C ALA A 85 8.18 23.97 7.06
N VAL A 86 8.68 23.01 7.84
CA VAL A 86 9.47 21.89 7.32
C VAL A 86 8.63 20.92 6.50
N TRP A 87 7.38 20.64 6.88
CA TRP A 87 6.50 19.83 6.03
C TRP A 87 6.22 20.51 4.69
N MET A 88 5.96 21.82 4.70
CA MET A 88 5.76 22.59 3.46
C MET A 88 7.03 22.61 2.58
N ALA A 89 8.20 22.70 3.20
CA ALA A 89 9.48 22.60 2.51
C ALA A 89 9.73 21.20 1.94
N GLY A 90 9.37 20.14 2.68
CA GLY A 90 9.46 18.76 2.22
C GLY A 90 8.62 18.49 0.97
N ASP A 91 7.39 19.03 0.93
CA ASP A 91 6.54 18.98 -0.27
C ASP A 91 7.18 19.72 -1.46
N ALA A 92 7.79 20.89 -1.23
CA ALA A 92 8.52 21.62 -2.27
C ALA A 92 9.73 20.84 -2.79
N VAL A 93 10.49 20.16 -1.92
CA VAL A 93 11.59 19.25 -2.32
C VAL A 93 11.05 18.08 -3.16
N GLY A 94 9.91 17.49 -2.78
CA GLY A 94 9.26 16.43 -3.55
C GLY A 94 8.79 16.87 -4.95
N ARG A 95 8.61 18.18 -5.14
CA ARG A 95 8.32 18.82 -6.44
C ARG A 95 9.57 19.26 -7.20
N GLY A 96 10.76 18.98 -6.68
CA GLY A 96 12.05 19.26 -7.34
C GLY A 96 12.73 20.56 -6.91
N ASP A 97 12.18 21.32 -5.95
CA ASP A 97 12.84 22.51 -5.42
C ASP A 97 13.90 22.14 -4.37
N SER A 98 15.12 21.88 -4.83
CA SER A 98 16.25 21.54 -3.96
C SER A 98 16.62 22.66 -2.97
N SER A 99 16.28 23.93 -3.25
CA SER A 99 16.57 25.03 -2.34
C SER A 99 15.74 24.98 -1.06
N ALA A 100 14.56 24.35 -1.12
CA ALA A 100 13.70 24.13 0.04
C ALA A 100 14.32 23.19 1.08
N LEU A 101 15.33 22.39 0.72
CA LEU A 101 16.07 21.52 1.64
C LEU A 101 16.80 22.30 2.75
N LEU A 102 17.11 23.59 2.52
CA LEU A 102 17.75 24.45 3.51
C LEU A 102 16.92 24.63 4.79
N ILE A 103 15.58 24.61 4.67
CA ILE A 103 14.67 24.81 5.79
C ILE A 103 14.75 23.65 6.81
N PRO A 104 14.50 22.37 6.41
CA PRO A 104 14.71 21.23 7.30
C PRO A 104 16.16 21.07 7.72
N ALA A 105 17.13 21.50 6.90
CA ALA A 105 18.54 21.40 7.26
C ALA A 105 18.97 22.36 8.37
N LEU A 106 18.36 23.54 8.47
CA LEU A 106 18.81 24.61 9.38
C LEU A 106 17.93 24.74 10.63
N LEU A 107 16.62 24.52 10.54
CA LEU A 107 15.70 24.74 11.67
C LEU A 107 16.00 23.84 12.88
N PRO A 108 16.09 22.50 12.76
CA PRO A 108 16.35 21.62 13.90
C PRO A 108 17.70 21.93 14.59
N PRO A 109 18.82 22.11 13.86
CA PRO A 109 20.08 22.52 14.47
C PRO A 109 20.01 23.87 15.19
N LEU A 110 19.27 24.86 14.67
CA LEU A 110 19.10 26.16 15.35
C LEU A 110 18.41 26.01 16.71
N PHE A 111 17.33 25.23 16.80
CA PHE A 111 16.67 24.96 18.09
C PHE A 111 17.59 24.18 19.04
N ALA A 112 18.30 23.17 18.53
CA ALA A 112 19.25 22.38 19.30
C ALA A 112 20.39 23.24 19.89
N LEU A 113 21.00 24.09 19.05
CA LEU A 113 22.06 25.02 19.46
C LEU A 113 21.55 26.05 20.47
N TYR A 114 20.32 26.55 20.29
CA TYR A 114 19.72 27.48 21.25
C TYR A 114 19.47 26.82 22.61
N ALA A 115 18.92 25.60 22.63
CA ALA A 115 18.72 24.82 23.85
C ALA A 115 20.05 24.55 24.58
N LEU A 116 21.10 24.22 23.82
CA LEU A 116 22.44 24.01 24.35
C LEU A 116 23.04 25.30 24.92
N TRP A 117 22.96 26.41 24.19
CA TRP A 117 23.44 27.72 24.64
C TRP A 117 22.77 28.13 25.95
N ALA A 118 21.44 28.03 26.05
CA ALA A 118 20.68 28.39 27.24
C ALA A 118 21.07 27.56 28.48
N ARG A 119 21.65 26.37 28.29
CA ARG A 119 22.09 25.46 29.37
C ARG A 119 23.54 25.63 29.79
N LEU A 120 24.39 26.28 28.99
CA LEU A 120 25.84 26.38 29.25
C LEU A 120 26.20 27.75 29.87
N PRO A 121 26.50 27.83 31.18
CA PRO A 121 26.79 29.10 31.84
C PRO A 121 28.01 29.82 31.25
N ALA A 122 29.00 29.06 30.77
CA ALA A 122 30.21 29.59 30.17
C ALA A 122 29.94 30.46 28.93
N LEU A 123 28.93 30.13 28.13
CA LEU A 123 28.56 30.87 26.92
C LEU A 123 27.84 32.19 27.22
N HIS A 124 27.23 32.32 28.39
CA HIS A 124 26.53 33.54 28.79
C HIS A 124 27.47 34.68 29.18
N GLY A 125 28.73 34.37 29.50
CA GLY A 125 29.73 35.39 29.85
C GLY A 125 30.19 36.20 28.65
N THR A 126 30.16 35.62 27.45
CA THR A 126 30.56 36.27 26.20
C THR A 126 29.36 36.76 25.39
N LEU A 127 28.22 36.08 25.50
CA LEU A 127 27.03 36.35 24.70
C LEU A 127 25.84 36.71 25.59
N GLY A 128 25.41 37.97 25.52
CA GLY A 128 24.27 38.48 26.27
C GLY A 128 22.98 37.76 25.89
N ALA A 129 22.19 37.38 26.89
CA ALA A 129 21.01 36.53 26.69
C ALA A 129 19.94 37.15 25.77
N GLY A 130 19.78 38.48 25.82
CA GLY A 130 18.88 39.21 24.95
C GLY A 130 19.30 39.15 23.49
N VAL A 131 20.59 39.36 23.21
CA VAL A 131 21.13 39.43 21.83
C VAL A 131 21.05 38.06 21.17
N VAL A 132 21.50 36.99 21.82
CA VAL A 132 21.44 35.63 21.25
C VAL A 132 20.01 35.21 20.97
N SER A 133 19.11 35.45 21.93
CA SER A 133 17.69 35.11 21.77
C SER A 133 17.04 35.88 20.63
N ALA A 134 17.39 37.15 20.45
CA ALA A 134 16.88 37.97 19.35
C ALA A 134 17.41 37.49 17.99
N VAL A 135 18.72 37.22 17.88
CA VAL A 135 19.36 36.76 16.63
C VAL A 135 18.83 35.38 16.22
N VAL A 136 18.83 34.42 17.14
CA VAL A 136 18.35 33.06 16.84
C VAL A 136 16.84 33.05 16.59
N GLY A 137 16.07 33.80 17.37
CA GLY A 137 14.64 33.97 17.15
C GLY A 137 14.32 34.56 15.77
N ALA A 138 15.05 35.59 15.34
CA ALA A 138 14.89 36.19 14.01
C ALA A 138 15.23 35.20 12.89
N ALA A 139 16.31 34.41 13.04
CA ALA A 139 16.68 33.38 12.07
C ALA A 139 15.59 32.30 11.94
N ILE A 140 15.04 31.82 13.07
CA ILE A 140 13.94 30.84 13.10
C ILE A 140 12.69 31.42 12.44
N ILE A 141 12.32 32.67 12.76
CA ILE A 141 11.18 33.36 12.14
C ILE A 141 11.36 33.45 10.64
N PHE A 142 12.54 33.87 10.16
CA PHE A 142 12.82 34.01 8.73
C PHE A 142 12.72 32.67 7.99
N LEU A 143 13.35 31.61 8.52
CA LEU A 143 13.30 30.27 7.94
C LEU A 143 11.89 29.69 7.97
N THR A 144 11.13 29.97 9.03
CA THR A 144 9.74 29.53 9.16
C THR A 144 8.82 30.26 8.20
N ALA A 145 8.98 31.58 8.01
CA ALA A 145 8.10 32.39 7.17
C ALA A 145 8.27 32.12 5.67
N THR A 146 9.47 31.75 5.24
CA THR A 146 9.82 31.52 3.83
C THR A 146 8.85 30.54 3.10
N PRO A 147 8.60 29.31 3.60
CA PRO A 147 7.68 28.38 2.96
C PRO A 147 6.21 28.82 3.02
N PHE A 148 5.81 29.58 4.05
CA PHE A 148 4.46 30.15 4.09
C PHE A 148 4.26 31.18 2.99
N VAL A 149 5.23 32.08 2.80
CA VAL A 149 5.18 33.08 1.72
C VAL A 149 5.16 32.41 0.35
N SER A 150 5.97 31.36 0.15
CA SER A 150 5.97 30.62 -1.13
C SER A 150 4.64 29.92 -1.39
N ALA A 151 4.05 29.28 -0.37
CA ALA A 151 2.76 28.62 -0.50
C ALA A 151 1.61 29.61 -0.74
N ILE A 152 1.61 30.76 -0.05
CA ILE A 152 0.63 31.83 -0.30
C ILE A 152 0.76 32.32 -1.75
N ARG A 153 1.98 32.55 -2.25
CA ARG A 153 2.20 32.94 -3.65
C ARG A 153 1.74 31.85 -4.62
N ALA A 154 1.97 30.58 -4.30
CA ALA A 154 1.52 29.47 -5.13
C ALA A 154 0.00 29.33 -5.15
N ALA A 155 -0.68 29.67 -4.06
CA ALA A 155 -2.14 29.64 -3.95
C ALA A 155 -2.84 30.81 -4.66
N LEU A 156 -2.10 31.87 -5.02
CA LEU A 156 -2.67 32.95 -5.81
C LEU A 156 -3.04 32.43 -7.22
N PRO A 157 -4.23 32.77 -7.73
CA PRO A 157 -4.64 32.38 -9.08
C PRO A 157 -3.67 32.94 -10.13
N ASP A 158 -3.12 32.07 -10.96
CA ASP A 158 -2.34 32.46 -12.14
C ASP A 158 -3.00 31.79 -13.36
N PRO A 159 -3.76 32.55 -14.16
CA PRO A 159 -4.49 32.00 -15.29
C PRO A 159 -3.56 31.33 -16.31
N ALA A 160 -2.30 31.78 -16.43
CA ALA A 160 -1.34 31.18 -17.35
C ALA A 160 -0.85 29.81 -16.87
N ARG A 161 -0.66 29.64 -15.56
CA ARG A 161 -0.31 28.35 -14.96
C ARG A 161 -1.47 27.37 -15.05
N ASP A 162 -2.67 27.82 -14.72
CA ASP A 162 -3.85 26.95 -14.68
C ASP A 162 -4.22 26.48 -16.09
N ALA A 163 -4.07 27.34 -17.11
CA ALA A 163 -4.24 26.95 -18.52
C ALA A 163 -3.22 25.86 -18.95
N ARG A 164 -1.95 25.96 -18.53
CA ARG A 164 -0.93 24.93 -18.83
C ARG A 164 -1.25 23.60 -18.17
N LEU A 165 -1.68 23.62 -16.91
CA LEU A 165 -2.06 22.39 -16.19
C LEU A 165 -3.29 21.74 -16.80
N ALA A 166 -4.29 22.53 -17.21
CA ALA A 166 -5.47 22.04 -17.89
C ALA A 166 -5.13 21.39 -19.24
N GLU A 167 -4.20 21.98 -20.00
CA GLU A 167 -3.74 21.42 -21.27
C GLU A 167 -3.00 20.08 -21.07
N LEU A 168 -2.10 20.01 -20.08
CA LEU A 168 -1.41 18.75 -19.74
C LEU A 168 -2.39 17.67 -19.29
N ALA A 169 -3.40 18.02 -18.47
CA ALA A 169 -4.43 17.09 -18.03
C ALA A 169 -5.24 16.55 -19.22
N ARG A 170 -5.64 17.42 -20.16
CA ARG A 170 -6.33 17.01 -21.39
C ARG A 170 -5.49 16.06 -22.23
N GLN A 171 -4.20 16.37 -22.42
CA GLN A 171 -3.29 15.49 -23.16
C GLN A 171 -3.16 14.10 -22.51
N GLN A 172 -3.10 14.05 -21.17
CA GLN A 172 -3.07 12.78 -20.43
C GLN A 172 -4.38 12.00 -20.57
N GLU A 173 -5.53 12.68 -20.44
CA GLU A 173 -6.84 12.06 -20.61
C GLU A 173 -7.04 11.50 -22.03
N GLU A 174 -6.64 12.26 -23.06
CA GLU A 174 -6.68 11.81 -24.45
C GLU A 174 -5.78 10.60 -24.68
N GLN A 175 -4.57 10.61 -24.13
CA GLN A 175 -3.64 9.49 -24.24
C GLN A 175 -4.20 8.23 -23.57
N GLN A 176 -4.73 8.36 -22.35
CA GLN A 176 -5.38 7.26 -21.65
C GLN A 176 -6.65 6.78 -22.37
N ALA A 177 -7.38 7.67 -23.03
CA ALA A 177 -8.54 7.29 -23.84
C ALA A 177 -8.12 6.46 -25.07
N LYS A 178 -7.07 6.88 -25.77
CA LYS A 178 -6.48 6.14 -26.91
C LYS A 178 -5.97 4.77 -26.48
N GLU A 179 -5.27 4.67 -25.34
CA GLU A 179 -4.77 3.41 -24.82
C GLU A 179 -5.92 2.46 -24.43
N ARG A 180 -6.97 2.97 -23.77
CA ARG A 180 -8.17 2.19 -23.45
C ARG A 180 -8.93 1.75 -24.69
N GLN A 181 -8.93 2.54 -25.76
CA GLN A 181 -9.54 2.17 -27.03
C GLN A 181 -8.72 1.07 -27.72
N ALA A 182 -7.40 1.25 -27.82
CA ALA A 182 -6.50 0.26 -28.41
C ALA A 182 -6.50 -1.07 -27.64
N ALA A 183 -6.63 -1.04 -26.31
CA ALA A 183 -6.83 -2.25 -25.51
C ALA A 183 -8.13 -2.97 -25.90
N ARG A 184 -9.26 -2.24 -25.98
CA ARG A 184 -10.55 -2.82 -26.40
C ARG A 184 -10.53 -3.39 -27.80
N GLU A 185 -9.88 -2.71 -28.75
CA GLU A 185 -9.73 -3.18 -30.12
C GLU A 185 -8.89 -4.48 -30.19
N ARG A 186 -7.83 -4.58 -29.38
CA ARG A 186 -7.04 -5.81 -29.26
C ARG A 186 -7.86 -6.96 -28.67
N ASP A 187 -8.59 -6.69 -27.59
CA ASP A 187 -9.43 -7.71 -26.94
C ASP A 187 -10.54 -8.22 -27.87
N GLU A 188 -11.19 -7.33 -28.64
CA GLU A 188 -12.22 -7.75 -29.61
C GLU A 188 -11.60 -8.54 -30.76
N ALA A 189 -10.41 -8.14 -31.26
CA ALA A 189 -9.72 -8.86 -32.32
C ALA A 189 -9.30 -10.27 -31.87
N GLU A 190 -8.75 -10.39 -30.66
CA GLU A 190 -8.39 -11.67 -30.06
C GLU A 190 -9.64 -12.54 -29.85
N PHE A 191 -10.70 -12.00 -29.25
CA PHE A 191 -11.95 -12.73 -29.03
C PHE A 191 -12.60 -13.19 -30.34
N THR A 192 -12.59 -12.35 -31.38
CA THR A 192 -13.14 -12.68 -32.72
C THR A 192 -12.32 -13.76 -33.44
N SER A 193 -11.04 -13.89 -33.12
CA SER A 193 -10.19 -14.95 -33.66
C SER A 193 -10.50 -16.34 -33.07
N LEU A 194 -11.21 -16.40 -31.94
CA LEU A 194 -11.57 -17.66 -31.30
C LEU A 194 -12.66 -18.39 -32.10
N GLY A 195 -12.46 -19.69 -32.31
CA GLY A 195 -13.36 -20.56 -33.04
C GLY A 195 -13.59 -21.93 -32.38
N PRO A 196 -14.32 -22.85 -33.03
CA PRO A 196 -14.71 -24.14 -32.46
C PRO A 196 -13.56 -25.10 -32.13
N ASP A 197 -12.37 -24.86 -32.69
CA ASP A 197 -11.16 -25.64 -32.46
C ASP A 197 -10.14 -24.91 -31.55
N SER A 198 -10.51 -23.73 -31.00
CA SER A 198 -9.67 -22.99 -30.06
C SER A 198 -9.62 -23.67 -28.69
N PRO A 199 -8.53 -23.51 -27.92
CA PRO A 199 -8.46 -24.04 -26.55
C PRO A 199 -9.56 -23.47 -25.65
N LEU A 200 -10.11 -24.29 -24.76
CA LEU A 200 -11.09 -23.85 -23.74
C LEU A 200 -10.55 -22.67 -22.92
N GLU A 201 -9.29 -22.73 -22.53
CA GLU A 201 -8.62 -21.71 -21.72
C GLU A 201 -8.70 -20.31 -22.35
N SER A 202 -8.61 -20.20 -23.68
CA SER A 202 -8.69 -18.93 -24.39
C SER A 202 -10.06 -18.25 -24.24
N TYR A 203 -11.14 -19.02 -24.10
CA TYR A 203 -12.46 -18.47 -23.84
C TYR A 203 -12.71 -18.12 -22.37
N LEU A 204 -12.09 -18.86 -21.43
CA LEU A 204 -12.30 -18.66 -20.00
C LEU A 204 -11.85 -17.28 -19.52
N ILE A 205 -10.81 -16.71 -20.13
CA ILE A 205 -10.32 -15.34 -19.85
C ILE A 205 -11.45 -14.30 -20.03
N TYR A 206 -12.37 -14.53 -20.98
CA TYR A 206 -13.47 -13.63 -21.30
C TYR A 206 -14.78 -13.98 -20.59
N ARG A 207 -14.85 -15.10 -19.87
CA ARG A 207 -16.10 -15.64 -19.31
C ARG A 207 -16.79 -14.68 -18.34
N HIS A 208 -16.03 -13.96 -17.53
CA HIS A 208 -16.54 -13.01 -16.54
C HIS A 208 -16.46 -11.55 -17.00
N SER A 209 -16.15 -11.30 -18.28
CA SER A 209 -16.20 -9.96 -18.85
C SER A 209 -17.65 -9.50 -19.00
N ASP A 210 -17.94 -8.26 -18.59
CA ASP A 210 -19.25 -7.62 -18.83
C ASP A 210 -19.59 -7.52 -20.32
N THR A 211 -18.56 -7.42 -21.17
CA THR A 211 -18.74 -7.24 -22.63
C THR A 211 -18.81 -8.58 -23.35
N TYR A 212 -17.99 -9.55 -22.96
CA TYR A 212 -17.81 -10.80 -23.70
C TYR A 212 -18.46 -12.02 -23.05
N GLY A 213 -18.81 -11.99 -21.76
CA GLY A 213 -19.11 -13.18 -20.97
C GLY A 213 -20.19 -14.09 -21.56
N ALA A 214 -21.30 -13.52 -22.04
CA ALA A 214 -22.37 -14.28 -22.68
C ALA A 214 -21.94 -14.89 -24.03
N ARG A 215 -21.19 -14.13 -24.85
CA ARG A 215 -20.65 -14.61 -26.13
C ARG A 215 -19.59 -15.70 -25.89
N ALA A 216 -18.75 -15.53 -24.88
CA ALA A 216 -17.72 -16.48 -24.49
C ALA A 216 -18.33 -17.81 -24.06
N LEU A 217 -19.36 -17.78 -23.20
CA LEU A 217 -20.08 -18.99 -22.79
C LEU A 217 -20.75 -19.70 -23.97
N ALA A 218 -21.36 -18.95 -24.90
CA ALA A 218 -21.93 -19.52 -26.10
C ALA A 218 -20.86 -20.17 -27.00
N GLY A 219 -19.69 -19.54 -27.15
CA GLY A 219 -18.55 -20.09 -27.88
C GLY A 219 -18.01 -21.37 -27.24
N ILE A 220 -17.87 -21.39 -25.91
CA ILE A 220 -17.43 -22.58 -25.15
C ILE A 220 -18.32 -23.80 -25.46
N ARG A 221 -19.65 -23.60 -25.52
CA ARG A 221 -20.59 -24.70 -25.82
C ARG A 221 -20.45 -25.26 -27.24
N GLN A 222 -19.84 -24.52 -28.15
CA GLN A 222 -19.59 -24.93 -29.53
C GLN A 222 -18.21 -25.56 -29.73
N LEU A 223 -17.32 -25.50 -28.73
CA LEU A 223 -16.00 -26.11 -28.79
C LEU A 223 -16.09 -27.63 -28.96
N ARG A 224 -15.31 -28.17 -29.89
CA ARG A 224 -15.27 -29.61 -30.20
C ARG A 224 -14.46 -30.41 -29.17
N ASN A 225 -13.44 -29.78 -28.60
CA ASN A 225 -12.49 -30.36 -27.65
C ASN A 225 -12.80 -29.99 -26.18
N ARG A 226 -13.93 -29.31 -25.88
CA ARG A 226 -14.24 -28.79 -24.53
C ARG A 226 -14.07 -29.81 -23.40
N GLN A 227 -14.49 -31.05 -23.62
CA GLN A 227 -14.42 -32.12 -22.62
C GLN A 227 -12.96 -32.50 -22.34
N ALA A 228 -12.17 -32.71 -23.39
CA ALA A 228 -10.77 -33.10 -23.28
C ALA A 228 -9.93 -31.96 -22.67
N ASP A 229 -10.19 -30.72 -23.09
CA ASP A 229 -9.49 -29.54 -22.57
C ASP A 229 -9.79 -29.31 -21.08
N ALA A 230 -11.05 -29.43 -20.66
CA ALA A 230 -11.41 -29.30 -19.25
C ALA A 230 -10.71 -30.36 -18.38
N ILE A 231 -10.66 -31.61 -18.85
CA ILE A 231 -9.93 -32.70 -18.17
C ILE A 231 -8.43 -32.36 -18.08
N ALA A 232 -7.81 -31.97 -19.19
CA ALA A 232 -6.39 -31.61 -19.23
C ALA A 232 -6.07 -30.39 -18.34
N MET A 233 -6.99 -29.45 -18.18
CA MET A 233 -6.85 -28.32 -17.25
C MET A 233 -6.89 -28.80 -15.79
N LEU A 234 -7.84 -29.67 -15.44
CA LEU A 234 -7.94 -30.25 -14.10
C LEU A 234 -6.70 -31.07 -13.74
N GLU A 235 -6.17 -31.86 -14.67
CA GLU A 235 -4.92 -32.62 -14.48
C GLU A 235 -3.71 -31.71 -14.21
N LYS A 236 -3.71 -30.49 -14.75
CA LYS A 236 -2.69 -29.46 -14.47
C LYS A 236 -2.94 -28.70 -13.16
N GLY A 237 -3.98 -29.04 -12.41
CA GLY A 237 -4.35 -28.39 -11.15
C GLY A 237 -5.09 -27.06 -11.33
N LYS A 238 -5.60 -26.75 -12.52
CA LYS A 238 -6.36 -25.53 -12.83
C LYS A 238 -7.83 -25.62 -12.39
N LEU A 239 -8.07 -26.09 -11.17
CA LEU A 239 -9.42 -26.23 -10.60
C LEU A 239 -10.15 -24.88 -10.56
N PHE A 240 -9.46 -23.83 -10.14
CA PHE A 240 -10.06 -22.50 -9.95
C PHE A 240 -10.31 -21.75 -11.27
N ASP A 241 -9.62 -22.10 -12.35
CA ASP A 241 -9.91 -21.55 -13.68
C ASP A 241 -11.26 -22.08 -14.23
N LEU A 242 -11.79 -23.14 -13.62
CA LEU A 242 -13.01 -23.84 -13.98
C LEU A 242 -14.12 -23.64 -12.92
N TRP A 243 -14.36 -22.41 -12.47
CA TRP A 243 -15.35 -22.10 -11.43
C TRP A 243 -16.79 -22.49 -11.75
N ASP A 244 -17.17 -22.61 -13.02
CA ASP A 244 -18.56 -22.91 -13.44
C ASP A 244 -18.62 -24.10 -14.40
N ILE A 245 -17.97 -25.24 -14.09
CA ILE A 245 -17.93 -26.41 -15.01
C ILE A 245 -19.32 -26.87 -15.47
N ARG A 246 -20.34 -26.70 -14.63
CA ARG A 246 -21.74 -27.04 -14.94
C ARG A 246 -22.32 -26.22 -16.10
N GLU A 247 -21.80 -25.03 -16.34
CA GLU A 247 -22.31 -24.12 -17.38
C GLU A 247 -21.63 -24.32 -18.74
N LEU A 248 -20.48 -25.01 -18.73
CA LEU A 248 -19.62 -25.28 -19.90
C LEU A 248 -20.15 -26.42 -20.79
N ASP A 249 -21.33 -26.98 -20.49
CA ASP A 249 -21.96 -28.09 -21.24
C ASP A 249 -21.05 -29.33 -21.34
N LEU A 250 -20.43 -29.69 -20.22
CA LEU A 250 -19.59 -30.88 -20.06
C LEU A 250 -20.45 -32.09 -19.68
N SER A 251 -20.02 -33.27 -20.13
CA SER A 251 -20.60 -34.53 -19.71
C SER A 251 -19.90 -35.05 -18.45
N PRO A 252 -20.62 -35.52 -17.42
CA PRO A 252 -20.07 -36.10 -16.19
C PRO A 252 -19.54 -37.52 -16.47
N THR A 253 -18.48 -37.60 -17.27
CA THR A 253 -17.78 -38.84 -17.61
C THR A 253 -16.90 -39.29 -16.45
N THR A 254 -16.56 -40.58 -16.41
CA THR A 254 -15.65 -41.14 -15.40
C THR A 254 -14.31 -40.39 -15.36
N ASP A 255 -13.75 -40.07 -16.53
CA ASP A 255 -12.49 -39.33 -16.65
C ASP A 255 -12.59 -37.92 -16.05
N LEU A 256 -13.71 -37.21 -16.31
CA LEU A 256 -13.95 -35.89 -15.71
C LEU A 256 -14.10 -35.96 -14.19
N CYS A 257 -14.90 -36.91 -13.69
CA CYS A 257 -15.07 -37.11 -12.25
C CYS A 257 -13.70 -37.39 -11.57
N GLN A 258 -12.87 -38.23 -12.18
CA GLN A 258 -11.56 -38.59 -11.66
C GLN A 258 -10.59 -37.40 -11.70
N ALA A 259 -10.50 -36.69 -12.83
CA ALA A 259 -9.63 -35.52 -12.97
C ALA A 259 -10.03 -34.41 -11.97
N TYR A 260 -11.33 -34.16 -11.80
CA TYR A 260 -11.83 -33.21 -10.82
C TYR A 260 -11.50 -33.65 -9.39
N GLY A 261 -11.73 -34.92 -9.05
CA GLY A 261 -11.42 -35.46 -7.73
C GLY A 261 -9.94 -35.34 -7.37
N LEU A 262 -9.03 -35.60 -8.32
CA LEU A 262 -7.59 -35.43 -8.15
C LEU A 262 -7.20 -33.95 -7.97
N ALA A 263 -7.75 -33.05 -8.80
CA ALA A 263 -7.51 -31.62 -8.69
C ALA A 263 -8.01 -31.07 -7.33
N LEU A 264 -9.19 -31.52 -6.89
CA LEU A 264 -9.78 -31.18 -5.60
C LEU A 264 -8.92 -31.68 -4.44
N ALA A 265 -8.44 -32.92 -4.48
CA ALA A 265 -7.52 -33.46 -3.46
C ALA A 265 -6.20 -32.66 -3.39
N GLY A 266 -5.62 -32.32 -4.54
CA GLY A 266 -4.41 -31.49 -4.62
C GLY A 266 -4.62 -30.09 -4.04
N ALA A 267 -5.76 -29.46 -4.34
CA ALA A 267 -6.12 -28.18 -3.77
C ALA A 267 -6.39 -28.27 -2.26
N ALA A 268 -7.08 -29.32 -1.81
CA ALA A 268 -7.33 -29.59 -0.39
C ALA A 268 -6.04 -29.75 0.41
N GLY A 269 -5.00 -30.38 -0.15
CA GLY A 269 -3.69 -30.50 0.48
C GLY A 269 -3.00 -29.16 0.78
N ARG A 270 -3.39 -28.07 0.10
CA ARG A 270 -2.88 -26.72 0.36
C ARG A 270 -3.62 -26.00 1.50
N VAL A 271 -4.72 -26.55 2.01
CA VAL A 271 -5.43 -26.06 3.19
C VAL A 271 -4.71 -26.57 4.45
N SER A 272 -3.58 -25.95 4.78
CA SER A 272 -2.75 -26.32 5.92
C SER A 272 -2.08 -25.10 6.53
N LYS A 273 -1.97 -25.02 7.87
CA LYS A 273 -1.29 -23.90 8.57
C LYS A 273 0.19 -23.73 8.19
N THR A 274 0.77 -24.70 7.49
CA THR A 274 2.13 -24.62 6.93
C THR A 274 2.21 -23.77 5.67
N GLN A 275 1.08 -23.49 5.00
CA GLN A 275 0.98 -22.62 3.83
C GLN A 275 0.64 -21.20 4.28
N SER A 276 1.19 -20.17 3.64
CA SER A 276 0.88 -18.78 3.99
C SER A 276 -0.54 -18.34 3.61
N ASN A 277 -1.12 -18.94 2.56
CA ASN A 277 -2.45 -18.57 2.04
C ASN A 277 -3.50 -19.70 2.21
N TYR A 278 -3.45 -20.45 3.31
CA TYR A 278 -4.38 -21.58 3.50
C TYR A 278 -5.85 -21.14 3.61
N LEU A 279 -6.12 -19.95 4.18
CA LEU A 279 -7.47 -19.38 4.27
C LEU A 279 -8.00 -18.93 2.91
N GLY A 280 -7.18 -18.29 2.08
CA GLY A 280 -7.57 -17.93 0.72
C GLY A 280 -7.95 -19.16 -0.10
N VAL A 281 -7.14 -20.22 -0.04
CA VAL A 281 -7.44 -21.49 -0.71
C VAL A 281 -8.74 -22.13 -0.18
N ALA A 282 -8.99 -22.06 1.12
CA ALA A 282 -10.25 -22.57 1.69
C ALA A 282 -11.47 -21.82 1.16
N ILE A 283 -11.39 -20.50 1.02
CA ILE A 283 -12.46 -19.65 0.45
C ILE A 283 -12.63 -19.96 -1.05
N ASP A 284 -11.54 -20.10 -1.79
CA ASP A 284 -11.59 -20.45 -3.21
C ASP A 284 -12.22 -21.85 -3.40
N LEU A 285 -11.98 -22.80 -2.50
CA LEU A 285 -12.62 -24.11 -2.52
C LEU A 285 -14.10 -24.07 -2.14
N GLU A 286 -14.52 -23.13 -1.29
CA GLU A 286 -15.94 -22.90 -1.01
C GLU A 286 -16.69 -22.47 -2.28
N SER A 287 -16.06 -21.67 -3.13
CA SER A 287 -16.65 -21.27 -4.43
C SER A 287 -16.89 -22.44 -5.40
N GLN A 288 -16.27 -23.60 -5.16
CA GLN A 288 -16.43 -24.81 -5.97
C GLN A 288 -17.62 -25.68 -5.53
N LEU A 289 -18.34 -25.31 -4.46
CA LEU A 289 -19.51 -26.05 -3.97
C LEU A 289 -20.56 -26.34 -5.05
N PRO A 290 -20.96 -25.37 -5.90
CA PRO A 290 -21.94 -25.64 -6.96
C PRO A 290 -21.49 -26.72 -7.95
N ASN A 291 -20.19 -26.82 -8.20
CA ASN A 291 -19.61 -27.85 -9.07
C ASN A 291 -19.58 -29.21 -8.38
N ILE A 292 -19.21 -29.24 -7.10
CA ILE A 292 -19.23 -30.46 -6.28
C ILE A 292 -20.65 -31.04 -6.24
N GLU A 293 -21.65 -30.21 -5.94
CA GLU A 293 -23.06 -30.61 -5.92
C GLU A 293 -23.52 -31.15 -7.27
N TRP A 294 -23.18 -30.47 -8.37
CA TRP A 294 -23.51 -30.92 -9.72
C TRP A 294 -22.86 -32.26 -10.06
N LEU A 295 -21.59 -32.48 -9.73
CA LEU A 295 -20.89 -33.73 -9.98
C LEU A 295 -21.49 -34.89 -9.17
N ILE A 296 -21.81 -34.68 -7.89
CA ILE A 296 -22.45 -35.70 -7.03
C ILE A 296 -23.86 -36.04 -7.54
N ALA A 297 -24.65 -35.03 -7.91
CA ALA A 297 -25.98 -35.24 -8.50
C ALA A 297 -25.92 -36.10 -9.78
N ASN A 298 -24.80 -36.05 -10.49
CA ASN A 298 -24.52 -36.86 -11.69
C ASN A 298 -23.70 -38.14 -11.40
N ARG A 299 -23.69 -38.62 -10.15
CA ARG A 299 -23.08 -39.90 -9.73
C ARG A 299 -21.54 -39.96 -9.81
N CYS A 300 -20.85 -38.82 -9.79
CA CYS A 300 -19.41 -38.83 -9.55
C CYS A 300 -19.10 -39.17 -8.07
N ASP A 301 -18.22 -40.15 -7.83
CA ASP A 301 -17.73 -40.44 -6.48
C ASP A 301 -16.60 -39.47 -6.10
N LEU A 302 -16.93 -38.49 -5.25
CA LEU A 302 -15.99 -37.53 -4.68
C LEU A 302 -15.75 -37.78 -3.18
N GLY A 303 -16.15 -38.94 -2.62
CA GLY A 303 -16.14 -39.17 -1.18
C GLY A 303 -14.74 -38.99 -0.54
N GLN A 304 -13.71 -39.55 -1.17
CA GLN A 304 -12.33 -39.43 -0.69
C GLN A 304 -11.80 -37.98 -0.70
N PRO A 305 -11.83 -37.22 -1.83
CA PRO A 305 -11.34 -35.85 -1.84
C PRO A 305 -12.15 -34.91 -0.93
N LEU A 306 -13.46 -35.12 -0.79
CA LEU A 306 -14.29 -34.32 0.12
C LEU A 306 -13.96 -34.59 1.59
N GLY A 307 -13.74 -35.85 1.96
CA GLY A 307 -13.30 -36.20 3.31
C GLY A 307 -11.93 -35.59 3.68
N LEU A 308 -10.99 -35.59 2.73
CA LEU A 308 -9.70 -34.92 2.90
C LEU A 308 -9.87 -33.41 3.11
N LEU A 309 -10.67 -32.76 2.27
CA LEU A 309 -10.92 -31.32 2.38
C LEU A 309 -11.61 -30.95 3.69
N SER A 310 -12.66 -31.67 4.08
CA SER A 310 -13.35 -31.47 5.37
C SER A 310 -12.39 -31.60 6.55
N THR A 311 -11.55 -32.65 6.57
CA THR A 311 -10.53 -32.85 7.62
C THR A 311 -9.56 -31.67 7.70
N ASN A 312 -9.06 -31.22 6.56
CA ASN A 312 -8.11 -30.11 6.49
C ASN A 312 -8.75 -28.78 6.92
N LEU A 313 -9.99 -28.51 6.50
CA LEU A 313 -10.75 -27.33 6.91
C LEU A 313 -10.94 -27.29 8.43
N ARG A 314 -11.32 -28.43 9.05
CA ARG A 314 -11.45 -28.51 10.52
C ARG A 314 -10.12 -28.28 11.23
N ALA A 315 -9.00 -28.75 10.68
CA ALA A 315 -7.68 -28.56 11.27
C ALA A 315 -7.23 -27.08 11.24
N VAL A 316 -7.70 -26.30 10.26
CA VAL A 316 -7.36 -24.88 10.11
C VAL A 316 -8.45 -23.93 10.60
N ALA A 317 -9.61 -24.44 10.98
CA ALA A 317 -10.79 -23.65 11.35
C ALA A 317 -10.49 -22.69 12.52
N ASP A 318 -10.70 -21.41 12.26
CA ASP A 318 -10.65 -20.31 13.22
C ASP A 318 -11.99 -19.57 13.33
N SER A 319 -12.97 -19.98 12.51
CA SER A 319 -14.27 -19.34 12.36
C SER A 319 -15.38 -20.35 12.15
N SER A 320 -16.61 -19.98 12.55
CA SER A 320 -17.80 -20.80 12.33
C SER A 320 -18.10 -21.04 10.84
N ARG A 321 -17.67 -20.13 9.96
CA ARG A 321 -17.80 -20.28 8.50
C ARG A 321 -17.04 -21.51 7.99
N ILE A 322 -15.77 -21.65 8.37
CA ILE A 322 -14.93 -22.78 7.90
C ILE A 322 -15.45 -24.11 8.46
N THR A 323 -15.88 -24.12 9.72
CA THR A 323 -16.52 -25.30 10.32
C THR A 323 -17.81 -25.67 9.59
N GLY A 324 -18.67 -24.68 9.29
CA GLY A 324 -19.90 -24.89 8.54
C GLY A 324 -19.65 -25.40 7.12
N PHE A 325 -18.63 -24.89 6.44
CA PHE A 325 -18.21 -25.39 5.13
C PHE A 325 -17.76 -26.86 5.21
N ALA A 326 -16.95 -27.23 6.20
CA ALA A 326 -16.56 -28.62 6.42
C ALA A 326 -17.78 -29.54 6.69
N ASP A 327 -18.75 -29.08 7.49
CA ASP A 327 -19.98 -29.81 7.76
C ASP A 327 -20.81 -30.04 6.48
N THR A 328 -20.88 -29.05 5.59
CA THR A 328 -21.52 -29.19 4.27
C THR A 328 -20.83 -30.26 3.42
N LEU A 329 -19.50 -30.26 3.36
CA LEU A 329 -18.74 -31.27 2.61
C LEU A 329 -18.95 -32.69 3.16
N ASP A 330 -19.00 -32.85 4.48
CA ASP A 330 -19.29 -34.14 5.12
C ASP A 330 -20.70 -34.65 4.78
N GLY A 331 -21.68 -33.74 4.66
CA GLY A 331 -23.03 -34.05 4.21
C GLY A 331 -23.05 -34.56 2.77
N LEU A 332 -22.37 -33.82 1.87
CA LEU A 332 -22.28 -34.16 0.45
C LEU A 332 -21.55 -35.49 0.20
N GLY A 333 -20.45 -35.76 0.92
CA GLY A 333 -19.68 -37.00 0.77
C GLY A 333 -20.42 -38.28 1.19
N ARG A 334 -21.59 -38.17 1.84
CA ARG A 334 -22.43 -39.32 2.23
C ARG A 334 -23.50 -39.68 1.20
N ILE A 335 -23.72 -38.81 0.21
CA ILE A 335 -24.69 -39.03 -0.87
C ILE A 335 -24.04 -39.97 -1.91
N LYS A 336 -24.59 -41.17 -2.06
CA LYS A 336 -24.19 -42.16 -3.08
C LYS A 336 -25.25 -42.25 -4.19
#